data_AF-A0A8H6G3K7-F1
#
_entry.id   AF-A0A8H6G3K7-F1
#
_cell.length_a   1.000
_cell.length_b   1.000
_cell.length_c   1.000
_cell.angle_alpha   90.00
_cell.angle_beta   90.00
_cell.angle_gamma   90.00
#
_symmetry.space_group_name_H-M   'P 1'
#
loop_
_entity.id
_entity.type
_entity.pdbx_description
1 polymer ?
#
loop_
_entity_poly.entity_id
_entity_poly.type
_entity_poly.pdbx_seq_one_letter_code
_entity_poly.pdbx_strand_id
1 'polypeptide(L)'
;MEVHHEAPIAHTQSLSKDSQAQDIGDDYEIPPPEPSTSFAGLKDRIKRHYEICSDYYYSLWGEHIHHGYFLDSADTKEVAQTRLVDLLLERSQLPPGSRVLDVGCGIGGTSRYLAKNKGCSVTGITISGQQVKLAKDLSAKEAGRVQGEVETSSSIGLGNGSVRFVELDAEKMGDFFNESETKTTFDCVWISEAMSHLPNKELFFRNASMLLNEGGKLVVADWFKAEELTDAQMEADIKPIEDGMLLPGLNTQSEYLSYAKQAGLSVFSKPFDISKEVSKTCASTIASYGLNAAN
;
A
#
# COMPACT_ATOMS: atom_id res chain seq x y z
N MET A 1 -2.44 -10.94 -61.06
CA MET A 1 -3.38 -10.00 -61.68
C MET A 1 -3.83 -9.09 -60.55
N GLU A 2 -3.34 -7.86 -60.57
CA GLU A 2 -3.64 -6.81 -59.59
C GLU A 2 -5.14 -6.57 -59.49
N VAL A 3 -5.64 -6.35 -58.28
CA VAL A 3 -6.94 -5.73 -58.10
C VAL A 3 -6.82 -4.70 -56.97
N HIS A 4 -6.91 -3.45 -57.39
CA HIS A 4 -7.03 -2.25 -56.57
C HIS A 4 -8.28 -2.33 -55.68
N HIS A 5 -8.18 -1.82 -54.44
CA HIS A 5 -9.35 -1.34 -53.73
C HIS A 5 -9.13 0.10 -53.25
N GLU A 6 -9.94 0.97 -53.85
CA GLU A 6 -10.16 2.37 -53.50
C GLU A 6 -10.72 2.50 -52.07
N ALA A 7 -10.28 3.55 -51.37
CA ALA A 7 -10.84 3.96 -50.10
C ALA A 7 -12.17 4.71 -50.32
N PRO A 8 -13.22 4.46 -49.51
CA PRO A 8 -14.35 5.37 -49.44
C PRO A 8 -14.12 6.46 -48.40
N ILE A 9 -14.14 7.71 -48.86
CA ILE A 9 -14.31 8.90 -48.05
C ILE A 9 -15.79 8.98 -47.64
N ALA A 10 -16.06 9.10 -46.34
CA ALA A 10 -17.38 9.46 -45.83
C ALA A 10 -17.27 10.46 -44.68
N HIS A 11 -17.63 11.70 -45.04
CA HIS A 11 -18.29 12.74 -44.25
C HIS A 11 -17.89 12.95 -42.78
N THR A 12 -17.07 13.99 -42.57
CA THR A 12 -17.03 14.78 -41.35
C THR A 12 -18.40 15.35 -41.02
N GLN A 13 -19.12 14.73 -40.09
CA GLN A 13 -20.13 15.43 -39.31
C GLN A 13 -19.44 16.05 -38.09
N SER A 14 -19.49 17.39 -38.07
CA SER A 14 -19.20 18.21 -36.90
C SER A 14 -20.17 17.80 -35.79
N LEU A 15 -19.66 17.08 -34.80
CA LEU A 15 -20.33 16.92 -33.52
C LEU A 15 -19.86 18.05 -32.60
N SER A 16 -20.85 18.83 -32.20
CA SER A 16 -20.82 19.96 -31.31
C SER A 16 -20.04 19.70 -30.02
N LYS A 17 -19.31 20.73 -29.58
CA LYS A 17 -18.94 20.92 -28.17
C LYS A 17 -20.20 20.80 -27.33
N ASP A 18 -20.27 19.79 -26.46
CA ASP A 18 -20.97 19.79 -25.17
C ASP A 18 -21.14 18.35 -24.68
N SER A 19 -20.11 17.86 -24.00
CA SER A 19 -20.28 17.08 -22.78
C SER A 19 -18.96 17.18 -22.02
N GLN A 20 -18.84 18.18 -21.16
CA GLN A 20 -17.88 18.11 -20.07
C GLN A 20 -18.21 16.82 -19.31
N ALA A 21 -17.38 15.79 -19.47
CA ALA A 21 -17.33 14.75 -18.46
C ALA A 21 -16.87 15.48 -17.20
N GLN A 22 -17.77 15.60 -16.22
CA GLN A 22 -17.44 16.12 -14.90
C GLN A 22 -16.28 15.28 -14.39
N ASP A 23 -15.13 15.91 -14.19
CA ASP A 23 -14.00 15.25 -13.56
C ASP A 23 -14.43 14.98 -12.13
N ILE A 24 -14.49 13.71 -11.75
CA ILE A 24 -14.80 13.28 -10.39
C ILE A 24 -13.80 13.83 -9.37
N GLY A 25 -12.64 14.33 -9.81
CA GLY A 25 -11.71 15.12 -8.98
C GLY A 25 -12.25 16.48 -8.55
N ASP A 26 -13.18 17.09 -9.29
CA ASP A 26 -13.77 18.41 -8.98
C ASP A 26 -14.67 18.39 -7.74
N ASP A 27 -15.14 17.21 -7.32
CA ASP A 27 -15.99 17.02 -6.14
C ASP A 27 -15.19 16.88 -4.82
N TYR A 28 -13.85 16.81 -4.90
CA TYR A 28 -12.98 16.60 -3.75
C TYR A 28 -11.91 17.69 -3.65
N GLU A 29 -12.15 18.68 -2.81
CA GLU A 29 -11.17 19.71 -2.47
C GLU A 29 -10.05 19.06 -1.64
N ILE A 30 -8.92 18.72 -2.28
CA ILE A 30 -7.71 18.27 -1.59
C ILE A 30 -7.09 19.51 -0.92
N PRO A 31 -7.12 19.62 0.42
CA PRO A 31 -6.59 20.80 1.08
C PRO A 31 -5.07 20.91 0.85
N PRO A 32 -4.53 22.12 0.66
CA PRO A 32 -3.10 22.32 0.44
C PRO A 32 -2.29 21.83 1.65
N PRO A 33 -1.02 21.42 1.43
CA PRO A 33 -0.16 20.97 2.52
C PRO A 33 0.13 22.11 3.50
N GLU A 34 -0.47 22.04 4.70
CA GLU A 34 -0.15 22.90 5.85
C GLU A 34 0.94 22.20 6.70
N PRO A 35 2.01 22.90 7.12
CA PRO A 35 3.04 22.30 7.97
C PRO A 35 2.43 21.87 9.33
N SER A 36 2.47 20.57 9.64
CA SER A 36 1.94 20.06 10.91
C SER A 36 2.92 20.32 12.05
N THR A 37 2.50 21.06 13.07
CA THR A 37 3.32 21.42 14.25
C THR A 37 3.44 20.31 15.30
N SER A 38 2.86 19.12 15.06
CA SER A 38 2.99 17.94 15.95
C SER A 38 2.73 16.60 15.22
N PHE A 39 3.28 15.50 15.76
CA PHE A 39 3.06 14.15 15.24
C PHE A 39 1.58 13.70 15.30
N ALA A 40 0.84 14.15 16.32
CA ALA A 40 -0.60 13.90 16.40
C ALA A 40 -1.34 14.58 15.23
N GLY A 41 -1.02 15.85 14.95
CA GLY A 41 -1.59 16.58 13.82
C GLY A 41 -1.24 15.96 12.45
N LEU A 42 -0.04 15.41 12.28
CA LEU A 42 0.34 14.69 11.07
C LEU A 42 -0.51 13.41 10.88
N LYS A 43 -0.68 12.61 11.94
CA LYS A 43 -1.52 11.40 11.90
C LYS A 43 -2.96 11.72 11.56
N ASP A 44 -3.53 12.77 12.15
CA ASP A 44 -4.90 13.20 11.87
C ASP A 44 -5.05 13.62 10.40
N ARG A 45 -4.05 14.29 9.82
CA ARG A 45 -4.03 14.63 8.38
C ARG A 45 -3.96 13.40 7.49
N ILE A 46 -3.07 12.43 7.80
CA ILE A 46 -2.98 11.17 7.05
C ILE A 46 -4.31 10.42 7.11
N LYS A 47 -4.90 10.31 8.31
CA LYS A 47 -6.21 9.69 8.52
C LYS A 47 -7.28 10.39 7.68
N ARG A 48 -7.37 11.72 7.76
CA ARG A 48 -8.33 12.53 7.02
C ARG A 48 -8.18 12.39 5.51
N HIS A 49 -6.94 12.37 5.01
CA HIS A 49 -6.62 12.18 3.60
C HIS A 49 -7.16 10.85 3.08
N TYR A 50 -6.87 9.74 3.76
CA TYR A 50 -7.39 8.44 3.35
C TYR A 50 -8.89 8.30 3.60
N GLU A 51 -9.46 8.88 4.65
CA GLU A 51 -10.92 8.90 4.86
C GLU A 51 -11.69 9.55 3.70
N ILE A 52 -11.20 10.67 3.18
CA ILE A 52 -11.85 11.40 2.08
C ILE A 52 -11.55 10.75 0.74
N CYS A 53 -10.28 10.39 0.51
CA CYS A 53 -9.83 10.03 -0.82
C CYS A 53 -9.91 8.52 -1.10
N SER A 54 -10.32 7.65 -0.16
CA SER A 54 -10.26 6.19 -0.37
C SER A 54 -10.96 5.69 -1.63
N ASP A 55 -12.11 6.25 -1.99
CA ASP A 55 -12.84 5.86 -3.20
C ASP A 55 -12.12 6.33 -4.48
N TYR A 56 -11.48 7.50 -4.42
CA TYR A 56 -10.60 8.02 -5.48
C TYR A 56 -9.29 7.23 -5.58
N TYR A 57 -8.68 6.86 -4.46
CA TYR A 57 -7.51 5.99 -4.43
C TYR A 57 -7.86 4.61 -4.99
N TYR A 58 -9.05 4.09 -4.74
CA TYR A 58 -9.49 2.84 -5.34
C TYR A 58 -9.65 2.94 -6.86
N SER A 59 -10.23 4.04 -7.38
CA SER A 59 -10.36 4.24 -8.82
C SER A 59 -8.99 4.38 -9.51
N LEU A 60 -8.03 5.03 -8.86
CA LEU A 60 -6.69 5.27 -9.39
C LEU A 60 -5.75 4.05 -9.24
N TRP A 61 -5.67 3.47 -8.05
CA TRP A 61 -4.70 2.42 -7.69
C TRP A 61 -5.23 1.00 -7.82
N GLY A 62 -6.55 0.82 -7.96
CA GLY A 62 -7.16 -0.51 -7.95
C GLY A 62 -7.15 -1.14 -6.56
N GLU A 63 -7.10 -2.47 -6.49
CA GLU A 63 -7.20 -3.19 -5.21
C GLU A 63 -5.97 -3.08 -4.30
N HIS A 64 -4.82 -2.73 -4.88
CA HIS A 64 -3.53 -2.61 -4.19
C HIS A 64 -3.11 -1.14 -4.13
N ILE A 65 -2.84 -0.62 -2.92
CA ILE A 65 -2.38 0.76 -2.71
C ILE A 65 -0.87 0.73 -2.44
N HIS A 66 -0.11 0.30 -3.45
CA HIS A 66 1.35 0.28 -3.46
C HIS A 66 1.86 0.17 -4.91
N HIS A 67 3.16 0.32 -5.11
CA HIS A 67 3.79 0.24 -6.43
C HIS A 67 3.65 -1.14 -7.06
N GLY A 68 3.77 -1.18 -8.39
CA GLY A 68 3.88 -2.40 -9.16
C GLY A 68 5.33 -2.75 -9.47
N TYR A 69 5.67 -4.03 -9.42
CA TYR A 69 6.96 -4.56 -9.87
C TYR A 69 6.88 -4.96 -11.35
N PHE A 70 7.30 -4.05 -12.24
CA PHE A 70 7.22 -4.23 -13.69
C PHE A 70 8.45 -4.96 -14.23
N LEU A 71 8.21 -6.09 -14.91
CA LEU A 71 9.26 -6.89 -15.55
C LEU A 71 9.18 -6.85 -17.08
N ASP A 72 8.01 -6.51 -17.61
CA ASP A 72 7.75 -6.34 -19.04
C ASP A 72 7.20 -4.93 -19.35
N SER A 73 7.44 -4.48 -20.57
CA SER A 73 6.80 -3.29 -21.14
C SER A 73 5.27 -3.38 -21.21
N ALA A 74 4.72 -4.56 -21.44
CA ALA A 74 3.30 -4.83 -21.62
C ALA A 74 2.54 -5.11 -20.32
N ASP A 75 3.22 -5.10 -19.18
CA ASP A 75 2.59 -5.33 -17.88
C ASP A 75 1.53 -4.26 -17.58
N THR A 76 0.35 -4.72 -17.17
CA THR A 76 -0.65 -3.83 -16.55
C THR A 76 -0.24 -3.50 -15.12
N LYS A 77 -0.79 -2.40 -14.58
CA LYS A 77 -0.58 -1.99 -13.19
C LYS A 77 -0.94 -3.11 -12.20
N GLU A 78 -2.08 -3.76 -12.41
CA GLU A 78 -2.61 -4.81 -11.55
C GLU A 78 -1.70 -6.06 -11.55
N VAL A 79 -1.17 -6.43 -12.72
CA VAL A 79 -0.18 -7.52 -12.85
C VAL A 79 1.11 -7.14 -12.13
N ALA A 80 1.60 -5.92 -12.29
CA ALA A 80 2.81 -5.46 -11.62
C ALA A 80 2.63 -5.42 -10.10
N GLN A 81 1.48 -4.96 -9.58
CA GLN A 81 1.18 -4.92 -8.15
C GLN A 81 1.15 -6.32 -7.54
N THR A 82 0.48 -7.28 -8.17
CA THR A 82 0.48 -8.67 -7.69
C THR A 82 1.87 -9.31 -7.74
N ARG A 83 2.70 -8.97 -8.74
CA ARG A 83 4.11 -9.40 -8.78
C ARG A 83 4.97 -8.86 -7.65
N LEU A 84 4.71 -7.64 -7.16
CA LEU A 84 5.42 -7.14 -5.98
C LEU A 84 5.10 -8.01 -4.76
N VAL A 85 3.83 -8.41 -4.60
CA VAL A 85 3.43 -9.34 -3.53
C VAL A 85 4.11 -10.71 -3.70
N ASP A 86 4.16 -11.25 -4.92
CA ASP A 86 4.82 -12.53 -5.20
C ASP A 86 6.34 -12.48 -4.96
N LEU A 87 7.01 -11.39 -5.34
CA LEU A 87 8.42 -11.16 -5.07
C LEU A 87 8.69 -11.21 -3.55
N LEU A 88 7.88 -10.51 -2.77
CA LEU A 88 8.01 -10.50 -1.30
C LEU A 88 7.72 -11.87 -0.69
N LEU A 89 6.77 -12.64 -1.23
CA LEU A 89 6.51 -14.03 -0.83
C LEU A 89 7.72 -14.95 -1.14
N GLU A 90 8.30 -14.84 -2.33
CA GLU A 90 9.48 -15.62 -2.73
C GLU A 90 10.66 -15.33 -1.79
N ARG A 91 10.95 -14.04 -1.56
CA ARG A 91 12.09 -13.62 -0.74
C ARG A 91 11.95 -13.95 0.74
N SER A 92 10.72 -13.86 1.26
CA SER A 92 10.44 -14.19 2.67
C SER A 92 10.39 -15.69 2.93
N GLN A 93 10.20 -16.50 1.88
CA GLN A 93 9.93 -17.93 1.99
C GLN A 93 8.77 -18.22 2.95
N LEU A 94 7.76 -17.34 2.97
CA LEU A 94 6.62 -17.45 3.86
C LEU A 94 5.85 -18.74 3.55
N PRO A 95 5.65 -19.65 4.51
CA PRO A 95 4.88 -20.85 4.27
C PRO A 95 3.42 -20.55 3.91
N PRO A 96 2.80 -21.34 3.01
CA PRO A 96 1.34 -21.33 2.84
C PRO A 96 0.64 -21.61 4.17
N GLY A 97 -0.51 -20.99 4.39
CA GLY A 97 -1.29 -21.16 5.63
C GLY A 97 -0.80 -20.31 6.81
N SER A 98 0.25 -19.51 6.64
CA SER A 98 0.79 -18.66 7.71
C SER A 98 -0.23 -17.65 8.26
N ARG A 99 -0.08 -17.32 9.54
CA ARG A 99 -0.78 -16.22 10.19
C ARG A 99 -0.03 -14.91 9.97
N VAL A 100 -0.66 -13.95 9.31
CA VAL A 100 -0.03 -12.71 8.86
C VAL A 100 -0.68 -11.49 9.52
N LEU A 101 0.12 -10.55 10.01
CA LEU A 101 -0.30 -9.19 10.36
C LEU A 101 0.11 -8.25 9.22
N ASP A 102 -0.86 -7.72 8.47
CA ASP A 102 -0.65 -6.76 7.39
C ASP A 102 -0.83 -5.32 7.93
N VAL A 103 0.29 -4.64 8.17
CA VAL A 103 0.33 -3.32 8.81
C VAL A 103 0.27 -2.22 7.76
N GLY A 104 -0.77 -1.38 7.83
CA GLY A 104 -1.08 -0.43 6.77
C GLY A 104 -1.73 -1.13 5.58
N CYS A 105 -2.69 -2.01 5.83
CA CYS A 105 -3.27 -2.90 4.81
C CYS A 105 -4.08 -2.21 3.71
N GLY A 106 -4.30 -0.89 3.81
CA GLY A 106 -5.14 -0.12 2.90
C GLY A 106 -6.55 -0.71 2.82
N ILE A 107 -7.04 -0.88 1.59
CA ILE A 107 -8.33 -1.53 1.30
C ILE A 107 -8.22 -3.06 1.19
N GLY A 108 -7.11 -3.65 1.63
CA GLY A 108 -6.97 -5.10 1.84
C GLY A 108 -6.64 -5.94 0.60
N GLY A 109 -6.19 -5.37 -0.52
CA GLY A 109 -5.80 -6.15 -1.71
C GLY A 109 -4.73 -7.20 -1.41
N THR A 110 -3.63 -6.80 -0.78
CA THR A 110 -2.56 -7.73 -0.35
C THR A 110 -3.06 -8.76 0.65
N SER A 111 -3.85 -8.33 1.64
CA SER A 111 -4.48 -9.24 2.60
C SER A 111 -5.35 -10.32 1.93
N ARG A 112 -6.23 -9.94 0.98
CA ARG A 112 -7.06 -10.88 0.23
C ARG A 112 -6.23 -11.79 -0.67
N TYR A 113 -5.19 -11.26 -1.32
CA TYR A 113 -4.28 -12.03 -2.16
C TYR A 113 -3.58 -13.14 -1.37
N LEU A 114 -3.02 -12.81 -0.19
CA LEU A 114 -2.37 -13.78 0.70
C LEU A 114 -3.35 -14.85 1.19
N ALA A 115 -4.55 -14.45 1.60
CA ALA A 115 -5.57 -15.39 2.07
C ALA A 115 -6.01 -16.35 0.96
N LYS A 116 -6.40 -15.83 -0.20
CA LYS A 116 -6.94 -16.63 -1.30
C LYS A 116 -5.91 -17.54 -1.95
N ASN A 117 -4.72 -17.00 -2.25
CA ASN A 117 -3.73 -17.70 -3.07
C ASN A 117 -2.74 -18.53 -2.24
N LYS A 118 -2.50 -18.16 -0.98
CA LYS A 118 -1.56 -18.86 -0.08
C LYS A 118 -2.24 -19.50 1.13
N GLY A 119 -3.55 -19.38 1.28
CA GLY A 119 -4.30 -19.95 2.40
C GLY A 119 -4.01 -19.27 3.74
N CYS A 120 -3.39 -18.09 3.74
CA CYS A 120 -3.00 -17.40 4.97
C CYS A 120 -4.22 -16.94 5.78
N SER A 121 -4.05 -16.83 7.09
CA SER A 121 -4.98 -16.11 7.96
C SER A 121 -4.42 -14.72 8.22
N VAL A 122 -5.02 -13.71 7.61
CA VAL A 122 -4.49 -12.34 7.60
C VAL A 122 -5.32 -11.43 8.49
N THR A 123 -4.67 -10.76 9.43
CA THR A 123 -5.21 -9.60 10.12
C THR A 123 -4.62 -8.34 9.50
N GLY A 124 -5.43 -7.56 8.80
CA GLY A 124 -5.03 -6.25 8.28
C GLY A 124 -5.36 -5.14 9.28
N ILE A 125 -4.43 -4.23 9.51
CA ILE A 125 -4.63 -3.03 10.33
C ILE A 125 -4.39 -1.76 9.52
N THR A 126 -5.24 -0.75 9.73
CA THR A 126 -5.08 0.60 9.16
C THR A 126 -5.69 1.64 10.09
N ILE A 127 -5.24 2.89 10.03
CA ILE A 127 -5.80 4.00 10.83
C ILE A 127 -7.10 4.56 10.25
N SER A 128 -7.46 4.18 9.01
CA SER A 128 -8.65 4.69 8.33
C SER A 128 -9.82 3.72 8.47
N GLY A 129 -10.87 4.13 9.19
CA GLY A 129 -12.12 3.36 9.31
C GLY A 129 -12.82 3.13 7.96
N GLN A 130 -12.70 4.09 7.02
CA GLN A 130 -13.24 3.95 5.66
C GLN A 130 -12.51 2.83 4.88
N GLN A 131 -11.18 2.75 4.99
CA GLN A 131 -10.43 1.67 4.36
C GLN A 131 -10.78 0.30 4.97
N VAL A 132 -11.00 0.23 6.29
CA VAL A 132 -11.51 -1.00 6.95
C VAL A 132 -12.87 -1.39 6.38
N LYS A 133 -13.78 -0.43 6.20
CA LYS A 133 -15.10 -0.68 5.61
C LYS A 133 -14.96 -1.22 4.19
N LEU A 134 -14.20 -0.54 3.32
CA LEU A 134 -13.98 -0.97 1.94
C LEU A 134 -13.31 -2.34 1.87
N ALA A 135 -12.30 -2.61 2.72
CA ALA A 135 -11.64 -3.90 2.78
C ALA A 135 -12.61 -5.04 3.12
N LYS A 136 -13.53 -4.80 4.07
CA LYS A 136 -14.59 -5.75 4.43
C LYS A 136 -15.58 -5.94 3.28
N ASP A 137 -16.05 -4.86 2.67
CA ASP A 137 -17.03 -4.92 1.57
C ASP A 137 -16.46 -5.67 0.35
N LEU A 138 -15.23 -5.36 -0.05
CA LEU A 138 -14.53 -6.05 -1.15
C LEU A 138 -14.30 -7.54 -0.83
N SER A 139 -13.90 -7.86 0.40
CA SER A 139 -13.70 -9.25 0.83
C SER A 139 -15.01 -10.03 0.88
N ALA A 140 -16.11 -9.41 1.33
CA ALA A 140 -17.43 -10.03 1.36
C ALA A 140 -17.93 -10.32 -0.05
N LYS A 141 -17.75 -9.37 -0.97
CA LYS A 141 -18.07 -9.53 -2.39
C LYS A 141 -17.29 -10.68 -3.01
N GLU A 142 -15.98 -10.76 -2.76
CA GLU A 142 -15.14 -11.86 -3.28
C GLU A 142 -15.52 -13.22 -2.68
N ALA A 143 -15.97 -13.26 -1.42
CA ALA A 143 -16.49 -14.45 -0.76
C ALA A 143 -17.93 -14.83 -1.20
N GLY A 144 -18.57 -14.06 -2.08
CA GLY A 144 -19.94 -14.30 -2.52
C GLY A 144 -21.02 -14.02 -1.46
N ARG A 145 -20.73 -13.19 -0.46
CA ARG A 145 -21.69 -12.77 0.59
C ARG A 145 -22.45 -11.51 0.17
N VAL A 146 -23.68 -11.35 0.66
CA VAL A 146 -24.49 -10.16 0.40
C VAL A 146 -24.01 -8.98 1.28
N GLN A 147 -24.04 -7.76 0.74
CA GLN A 147 -23.70 -6.54 1.49
C GLN A 147 -24.53 -6.45 2.78
N GLY A 148 -23.86 -6.29 3.92
CA GLY A 148 -24.50 -6.13 5.24
C GLY A 148 -24.49 -7.37 6.15
N GLU A 149 -24.04 -8.54 5.68
CA GLU A 149 -24.00 -9.79 6.48
C GLU A 149 -22.70 -10.02 7.26
N VAL A 150 -21.77 -9.06 7.28
CA VAL A 150 -20.49 -9.22 7.97
C VAL A 150 -20.54 -8.53 9.33
N GLU A 151 -20.60 -9.33 10.40
CA GLU A 151 -20.37 -8.81 11.75
C GLU A 151 -19.00 -8.14 11.83
N THR A 152 -18.95 -6.99 12.50
CA THR A 152 -17.80 -6.08 12.53
C THR A 152 -16.49 -6.72 13.01
N SER A 153 -16.56 -7.80 13.79
CA SER A 153 -15.44 -8.53 14.38
C SER A 153 -15.09 -9.85 13.68
N SER A 154 -15.88 -10.30 12.72
CA SER A 154 -15.77 -11.65 12.14
C SER A 154 -14.75 -11.74 10.99
N SER A 155 -14.05 -12.86 10.91
CA SER A 155 -13.17 -13.18 9.77
C SER A 155 -13.98 -13.60 8.55
N ILE A 156 -13.55 -13.15 7.36
CA ILE A 156 -14.13 -13.55 6.07
C ILE A 156 -13.24 -14.61 5.45
N GLY A 157 -13.79 -15.78 5.15
CA GLY A 157 -13.06 -16.85 4.47
C GLY A 157 -12.89 -16.56 2.98
N LEU A 158 -11.69 -16.79 2.44
CA LEU A 158 -11.34 -16.63 1.02
C LEU A 158 -10.50 -17.84 0.58
N GLY A 159 -11.09 -18.75 -0.18
CA GLY A 159 -10.45 -20.03 -0.51
C GLY A 159 -10.14 -20.83 0.76
N ASN A 160 -8.87 -21.21 0.94
CA ASN A 160 -8.40 -21.91 2.15
C ASN A 160 -7.92 -20.96 3.26
N GLY A 161 -7.92 -19.64 3.01
CA GLY A 161 -7.47 -18.64 3.96
C GLY A 161 -8.61 -17.79 4.53
N SER A 162 -8.25 -16.77 5.29
CA SER A 162 -9.20 -15.81 5.85
C SER A 162 -8.61 -14.43 6.04
N VAL A 163 -9.47 -13.41 6.03
CA VAL A 163 -9.09 -12.02 6.30
C VAL A 163 -9.93 -11.44 7.43
N ARG A 164 -9.31 -10.59 8.24
CA ARG A 164 -9.96 -9.72 9.24
C ARG A 164 -9.33 -8.34 9.18
N PHE A 165 -10.13 -7.28 9.27
CA PHE A 165 -9.66 -5.90 9.23
C PHE A 165 -10.03 -5.13 10.49
N VAL A 166 -9.06 -4.41 11.05
CA VAL A 166 -9.19 -3.65 12.30
C VAL A 166 -8.71 -2.22 12.09
N GLU A 167 -9.49 -1.24 12.56
CA GLU A 167 -9.01 0.15 12.66
C GLU A 167 -8.05 0.24 13.85
N LEU A 168 -6.76 0.34 13.59
CA LEU A 168 -5.73 0.31 14.62
C LEU A 168 -4.48 1.07 14.16
N ASP A 169 -3.97 1.92 15.05
CA ASP A 169 -2.68 2.59 14.92
C ASP A 169 -1.55 1.59 15.13
N ALA A 170 -0.60 1.52 14.19
CA ALA A 170 0.56 0.64 14.25
C ALA A 170 1.42 0.87 15.52
N GLU A 171 1.44 2.07 16.08
CA GLU A 171 2.14 2.33 17.35
C GLU A 171 1.47 1.63 18.54
N LYS A 172 0.15 1.37 18.46
CA LYS A 172 -0.65 0.68 19.49
C LYS A 172 -0.79 -0.82 19.25
N MET A 173 -0.22 -1.35 18.16
CA MET A 173 -0.39 -2.77 17.81
C MET A 173 0.21 -3.71 18.86
N GLY A 174 1.31 -3.30 19.50
CA GLY A 174 1.94 -4.07 20.57
C GLY A 174 0.98 -4.33 21.73
N ASP A 175 0.39 -3.26 22.26
CA ASP A 175 -0.57 -3.33 23.36
C ASP A 175 -1.82 -4.11 22.93
N PHE A 176 -2.40 -3.76 21.77
CA PHE A 176 -3.65 -4.36 21.29
C PHE A 176 -3.59 -5.89 21.16
N PHE A 177 -2.48 -6.45 20.65
CA PHE A 177 -2.34 -7.90 20.46
C PHE A 177 -1.72 -8.62 21.66
N ASN A 178 -1.22 -7.89 22.65
CA ASN A 178 -0.62 -8.44 23.86
C ASN A 178 -1.55 -8.34 25.10
N GLU A 179 -2.57 -7.48 25.07
CA GLU A 179 -3.57 -7.33 26.14
C GLU A 179 -4.69 -8.37 26.13
N SER A 180 -4.84 -9.17 25.06
CA SER A 180 -5.81 -10.27 25.07
C SER A 180 -5.38 -11.39 26.02
N GLU A 181 -6.33 -12.05 26.69
CA GLU A 181 -6.08 -13.19 27.61
C GLU A 181 -5.25 -14.33 26.98
N THR A 182 -5.12 -14.31 25.65
CA THR A 182 -4.12 -15.08 24.91
C THR A 182 -3.23 -14.12 24.13
N LYS A 183 -1.91 -14.18 24.33
CA LYS A 183 -0.95 -13.43 23.52
C LYS A 183 -1.15 -13.82 22.05
N THR A 184 -1.49 -12.86 21.20
CA THR A 184 -1.61 -13.10 19.76
C THR A 184 -0.25 -12.85 19.10
N THR A 185 0.30 -13.89 18.49
CA THR A 185 1.53 -13.83 17.69
C THR A 185 1.26 -14.26 16.24
N PHE A 186 2.20 -13.88 15.36
CA PHE A 186 2.10 -14.05 13.91
C PHE A 186 3.35 -14.74 13.36
N ASP A 187 3.19 -15.51 12.29
CA ASP A 187 4.32 -16.07 11.53
C ASP A 187 4.97 -14.99 10.66
N CYS A 188 4.19 -13.97 10.29
CA CYS A 188 4.65 -12.85 9.49
C CYS A 188 4.05 -11.53 9.94
N VAL A 189 4.88 -10.50 10.06
CA VAL A 189 4.46 -9.10 10.03
C VAL A 189 4.83 -8.57 8.66
N TRP A 190 3.82 -8.13 7.91
CA TRP A 190 3.94 -7.64 6.55
C TRP A 190 3.65 -6.15 6.54
N ILE A 191 4.50 -5.38 5.85
CA ILE A 191 4.27 -3.94 5.66
C ILE A 191 4.79 -3.53 4.28
N SER A 192 3.89 -3.04 3.45
CA SER A 192 4.18 -2.63 2.06
C SER A 192 3.81 -1.16 1.91
N GLU A 193 4.81 -0.30 1.77
CA GLU A 193 4.72 1.14 1.50
C GLU A 193 3.87 1.92 2.52
N ALA A 194 3.82 1.43 3.76
CA ALA A 194 3.19 2.13 4.87
C ALA A 194 4.19 2.57 5.96
N MET A 195 5.41 2.01 6.00
CA MET A 195 6.37 2.30 7.08
C MET A 195 6.94 3.72 6.99
N SER A 196 7.10 4.25 5.78
CA SER A 196 7.50 5.64 5.52
C SER A 196 6.57 6.66 6.18
N HIS A 197 5.28 6.33 6.32
CA HIS A 197 4.29 7.17 7.02
C HIS A 197 4.36 7.07 8.55
N LEU A 198 5.09 6.10 9.12
CA LEU A 198 5.15 5.91 10.56
C LEU A 198 6.11 6.93 11.20
N PRO A 199 5.65 7.73 12.19
CA PRO A 199 6.53 8.65 12.90
C PRO A 199 7.60 7.93 13.72
N ASN A 200 7.20 6.93 14.50
CA ASN A 200 8.11 6.19 15.37
C ASN A 200 8.47 4.81 14.77
N LYS A 201 9.40 4.83 13.82
CA LYS A 201 9.84 3.60 13.13
C LYS A 201 10.55 2.62 14.06
N GLU A 202 11.32 3.10 15.04
CA GLU A 202 11.93 2.24 16.07
C GLU A 202 10.87 1.48 16.89
N LEU A 203 9.79 2.16 17.29
CA LEU A 203 8.68 1.53 17.99
C LEU A 203 8.01 0.47 17.10
N PHE A 204 7.83 0.74 15.81
CA PHE A 204 7.32 -0.26 14.87
C PHE A 204 8.17 -1.53 14.90
N PHE A 205 9.51 -1.42 14.78
CA PHE A 205 10.38 -2.60 14.80
C PHE A 205 10.31 -3.36 16.14
N ARG A 206 10.23 -2.66 17.28
CA ARG A 206 10.03 -3.29 18.59
C ARG A 206 8.70 -4.03 18.68
N ASN A 207 7.60 -3.41 18.25
CA ASN A 207 6.28 -4.02 18.23
C ASN A 207 6.25 -5.23 17.28
N ALA A 208 6.81 -5.10 16.08
CA ALA A 208 6.87 -6.20 15.11
C ALA A 208 7.63 -7.40 15.68
N SER A 209 8.81 -7.17 16.26
CA SER A 209 9.61 -8.22 16.90
C SER A 209 8.84 -8.93 18.03
N MET A 210 8.13 -8.17 18.87
CA MET A 210 7.34 -8.73 19.98
C MET A 210 6.17 -9.61 19.51
N LEU A 211 5.57 -9.27 18.36
CA LEU A 211 4.38 -9.94 17.81
C LEU A 211 4.72 -11.11 16.89
N LEU A 212 5.98 -11.32 16.55
CA LEU A 212 6.41 -12.47 15.76
C LEU A 212 6.54 -13.73 16.63
N ASN A 213 6.16 -14.87 16.06
CA ASN A 213 6.56 -16.18 16.54
C ASN A 213 8.07 -16.36 16.45
N GLU A 214 8.63 -17.29 17.22
CA GLU A 214 10.01 -17.71 17.02
C GLU A 214 10.20 -18.22 15.57
N GLY A 215 11.20 -17.66 14.87
CA GLY A 215 11.42 -17.93 13.44
C GLY A 215 10.53 -17.17 12.46
N GLY A 216 9.58 -16.38 12.98
CA GLY A 216 8.69 -15.53 12.17
C GLY A 216 9.45 -14.46 11.36
N LYS A 217 8.78 -13.93 10.34
CA LYS A 217 9.38 -13.00 9.37
C LYS A 217 8.76 -11.61 9.44
N LEU A 218 9.59 -10.58 9.50
CA LEU A 218 9.19 -9.22 9.13
C LEU A 218 9.49 -9.02 7.63
N VAL A 219 8.46 -8.73 6.85
CA VAL A 219 8.55 -8.49 5.40
C VAL A 219 8.28 -7.01 5.14
N VAL A 220 9.23 -6.33 4.51
CA VAL A 220 9.19 -4.89 4.26
C VAL A 220 9.44 -4.61 2.78
N ALA A 221 8.53 -3.86 2.17
CA ALA A 221 8.80 -3.05 0.98
C ALA A 221 8.42 -1.61 1.33
N ASP A 222 9.29 -0.65 1.07
CA ASP A 222 9.05 0.75 1.43
C ASP A 222 9.92 1.68 0.59
N TRP A 223 9.71 2.98 0.75
CA TRP A 223 10.50 4.01 0.09
C TRP A 223 11.69 4.37 0.95
N PHE A 224 12.85 4.52 0.30
CA PHE A 224 14.11 4.84 0.98
C PHE A 224 14.77 6.03 0.30
N LYS A 225 15.37 6.91 1.10
CA LYS A 225 16.34 7.87 0.59
C LYS A 225 17.71 7.18 0.44
N ALA A 226 18.55 7.69 -0.45
CA ALA A 226 19.92 7.20 -0.58
C ALA A 226 20.75 7.51 0.68
N GLU A 227 21.79 6.70 0.92
CA GLU A 227 22.64 6.78 2.13
C GLU A 227 23.39 8.12 2.25
N GLU A 228 23.88 8.65 1.13
CA GLU A 228 24.76 9.81 1.10
C GLU A 228 24.19 10.88 0.15
N LEU A 229 23.19 11.62 0.63
CA LEU A 229 22.61 12.76 -0.09
C LEU A 229 23.24 14.06 0.40
N THR A 230 23.59 14.93 -0.54
CA THR A 230 23.96 16.33 -0.24
C THR A 230 22.73 17.12 0.20
N ASP A 231 22.92 18.23 0.92
CA ASP A 231 21.82 19.14 1.29
C ASP A 231 21.02 19.61 0.06
N ALA A 232 21.70 19.83 -1.06
CA ALA A 232 21.06 20.21 -2.32
C ALA A 232 20.16 19.10 -2.87
N GLN A 233 20.58 17.83 -2.82
CA GLN A 233 19.76 16.69 -3.23
C GLN A 233 18.63 16.42 -2.24
N MET A 234 18.86 16.61 -0.94
CA MET A 234 17.81 16.52 0.07
C MET A 234 16.68 17.52 -0.23
N GLU A 235 17.04 18.77 -0.54
CA GLU A 235 16.07 19.82 -0.83
C GLU A 235 15.36 19.63 -2.18
N ALA A 236 16.09 19.20 -3.21
CA ALA A 236 15.54 19.05 -4.56
C ALA A 236 14.73 17.76 -4.74
N ASP A 237 15.19 16.65 -4.16
CA ASP A 237 14.68 15.31 -4.50
C ASP A 237 13.85 14.69 -3.37
N ILE A 238 14.19 14.94 -2.10
CA ILE A 238 13.55 14.26 -0.96
C ILE A 238 12.45 15.11 -0.34
N LYS A 239 12.71 16.39 -0.07
CA LYS A 239 11.74 17.29 0.59
C LYS A 239 10.40 17.38 -0.14
N PRO A 240 10.35 17.52 -1.48
CA PRO A 240 9.08 17.55 -2.20
C PRO A 240 8.27 16.26 -2.03
N ILE A 241 8.95 15.11 -1.93
CA ILE A 241 8.32 13.81 -1.71
C ILE A 241 7.78 13.73 -0.27
N GLU A 242 8.61 14.10 0.72
CA GLU A 242 8.20 14.10 2.13
C GLU A 242 6.98 14.99 2.37
N ASP A 243 6.99 16.20 1.80
CA ASP A 243 5.90 17.16 1.98
C ASP A 243 4.66 16.77 1.18
N GLY A 244 4.83 16.33 -0.07
CA GLY A 244 3.74 15.93 -0.95
C GLY A 244 3.01 14.67 -0.49
N MET A 245 3.74 13.74 0.12
CA MET A 245 3.20 12.45 0.62
C MET A 245 2.97 12.45 2.13
N LEU A 246 3.18 13.57 2.82
CA LEU A 246 2.99 13.72 4.28
C LEU A 246 3.83 12.73 5.10
N LEU A 247 5.10 12.56 4.73
CA LEU A 247 6.02 11.63 5.39
C LEU A 247 6.76 12.33 6.54
N PRO A 248 6.85 11.73 7.75
CA PRO A 248 7.63 12.25 8.88
C PRO A 248 9.16 12.15 8.68
N GLY A 249 9.62 12.09 7.44
CA GLY A 249 11.02 11.88 7.06
C GLY A 249 11.27 10.48 6.50
N LEU A 250 11.87 10.42 5.31
CA LEU A 250 12.37 9.18 4.73
C LEU A 250 13.67 8.76 5.43
N ASN A 251 13.81 7.45 5.62
CA ASN A 251 15.04 6.84 6.12
C ASN A 251 15.76 6.11 5.00
N THR A 252 17.03 5.88 5.24
CA THR A 252 17.87 5.00 4.45
C THR A 252 17.55 3.54 4.74
N GLN A 253 17.97 2.66 3.84
CA GLN A 253 17.86 1.22 4.06
C GLN A 253 18.70 0.78 5.27
N SER A 254 19.88 1.36 5.46
CA SER A 254 20.77 1.02 6.59
C SER A 254 20.20 1.42 7.95
N GLU A 255 19.46 2.53 8.03
CA GLU A 255 18.73 2.91 9.25
C GLU A 255 17.67 1.87 9.62
N TYR A 256 16.86 1.40 8.65
CA TYR A 256 15.88 0.33 8.91
C TYR A 256 16.54 -0.95 9.42
N LEU A 257 17.66 -1.35 8.81
CA LEU A 257 18.44 -2.50 9.28
C LEU A 257 18.96 -2.31 10.72
N SER A 258 19.40 -1.10 11.05
CA SER A 258 19.85 -0.75 12.40
C SER A 258 18.70 -0.89 13.41
N TYR A 259 17.53 -0.34 13.12
CA TYR A 259 16.34 -0.44 13.98
C TYR A 259 15.88 -1.89 14.14
N ALA A 260 15.85 -2.67 13.06
CA ALA A 260 15.52 -4.09 13.10
C ALA A 260 16.48 -4.86 14.03
N LYS A 261 17.79 -4.63 13.91
CA LYS A 261 18.80 -5.26 14.76
C LYS A 261 18.66 -4.87 16.23
N GLN A 262 18.38 -3.59 16.50
CA GLN A 262 18.14 -3.10 17.86
C GLN A 262 16.87 -3.73 18.49
N ALA A 263 15.88 -4.06 17.66
CA ALA A 263 14.68 -4.79 18.08
C ALA A 263 14.88 -6.32 18.20
N GLY A 264 16.11 -6.83 18.00
CA GLY A 264 16.43 -8.25 18.11
C GLY A 264 16.14 -9.07 16.85
N LEU A 265 15.81 -8.43 15.72
CA LEU A 265 15.63 -9.10 14.43
C LEU A 265 16.98 -9.33 13.75
N SER A 266 17.03 -10.35 12.89
CA SER A 266 18.19 -10.66 12.06
C SER A 266 17.82 -10.67 10.58
N VAL A 267 18.78 -10.34 9.73
CA VAL A 267 18.59 -10.28 8.28
C VAL A 267 18.49 -11.71 7.74
N PHE A 268 17.31 -12.06 7.23
CA PHE A 268 17.08 -13.36 6.59
C PHE A 268 17.48 -13.36 5.11
N SER A 269 17.00 -12.38 4.35
CA SER A 269 17.42 -12.09 2.98
C SER A 269 18.11 -10.74 2.97
N LYS A 270 19.22 -10.62 2.22
CA LYS A 270 19.81 -9.31 1.95
C LYS A 270 18.75 -8.38 1.33
N PRO A 271 18.72 -7.10 1.74
CA PRO A 271 17.94 -6.10 1.02
C PRO A 271 18.41 -5.97 -0.42
N PHE A 272 17.52 -5.50 -1.27
CA PHE A 272 17.78 -5.32 -2.69
C PHE A 272 16.94 -4.15 -3.18
N ASP A 273 17.47 -3.47 -4.19
CA ASP A 273 16.87 -2.29 -4.79
C ASP A 273 15.99 -2.70 -5.99
N ILE A 274 14.77 -2.18 -6.03
CA ILE A 274 13.80 -2.36 -7.12
C ILE A 274 13.34 -1.03 -7.73
N SER A 275 14.03 0.08 -7.45
CA SER A 275 13.65 1.43 -7.87
C SER A 275 13.39 1.53 -9.36
N LYS A 276 14.17 0.81 -10.18
CA LYS A 276 13.97 0.78 -11.63
C LYS A 276 12.65 0.12 -12.01
N GLU A 277 12.35 -1.03 -11.41
CA GLU A 277 11.17 -1.83 -11.73
C GLU A 277 9.87 -1.22 -11.21
N VAL A 278 9.93 -0.35 -10.19
CA VAL A 278 8.74 0.36 -9.66
C VAL A 278 8.51 1.74 -10.28
N SER A 279 9.52 2.31 -10.95
CA SER A 279 9.49 3.69 -11.49
C SER A 279 8.29 4.00 -12.40
N LYS A 280 7.76 3.00 -13.12
CA LYS A 280 6.58 3.16 -13.98
C LYS A 280 5.33 3.55 -13.21
N THR A 281 5.17 3.07 -11.98
CA THR A 281 4.05 3.49 -11.12
C THR A 281 4.14 4.99 -10.88
N CYS A 282 5.31 5.53 -10.48
CA CYS A 282 5.48 6.97 -10.28
C CYS A 282 5.10 7.77 -11.53
N ALA A 283 5.57 7.35 -12.71
CA ALA A 283 5.27 8.01 -13.97
C ALA A 283 3.77 7.97 -14.32
N SER A 284 3.09 6.84 -14.08
CA SER A 284 1.65 6.71 -14.32
C SER A 284 0.81 7.52 -13.34
N THR A 285 1.21 7.55 -12.06
CA THR A 285 0.54 8.31 -11.00
C THR A 285 0.66 9.81 -11.25
N ILE A 286 1.86 10.29 -11.60
CA ILE A 286 2.12 11.70 -11.96
C ILE A 286 1.27 12.12 -13.17
N ALA A 287 1.18 11.27 -14.21
CA ALA A 287 0.34 11.53 -15.38
C ALA A 287 -1.16 11.60 -15.04
N SER A 288 -1.63 10.77 -14.10
CA SER A 288 -3.03 10.79 -13.63
C SER A 288 -3.37 11.98 -12.74
N TYR A 289 -2.39 12.58 -12.05
CA TYR A 289 -2.58 13.82 -11.28
C TYR A 289 -2.41 15.09 -12.12
N GLY A 290 -2.23 14.98 -13.45
CA GLY A 290 -2.06 16.14 -14.34
C GLY A 290 -0.78 16.96 -14.08
N LEU A 291 0.15 16.42 -13.29
CA LEU A 291 1.44 17.04 -13.03
C LEU A 291 2.38 16.63 -14.16
N ASN A 292 2.81 17.58 -14.99
CA ASN A 292 3.86 17.29 -15.98
C ASN A 292 5.14 16.92 -15.23
N ALA A 293 5.67 15.73 -15.50
CA ALA A 293 7.03 15.39 -15.12
C ALA A 293 7.97 16.47 -15.69
N ALA A 294 8.59 17.26 -14.83
CA ALA A 294 9.63 18.18 -15.24
C ALA A 294 10.83 17.33 -15.71
N ASN A 295 11.24 17.57 -16.96
CA ASN A 295 12.39 16.94 -17.62
C ASN A 295 13.69 17.13 -16.86
#